data_AF-A0A1E4F5S4-F1
#
_entry.id   AF-A0A1E4F5S4-F1
#
_cell.length_a   1.000
_cell.length_b   1.000
_cell.length_c   1.000
_cell.angle_alpha   90.00
_cell.angle_beta   90.00
_cell.angle_gamma   90.00
#
_symmetry.space_group_name_H-M   'P 1'
#
loop_
_entity.id
_entity.type
_entity.pdbx_description
1 polymer ?
#
loop_
_entity_poly.entity_id
_entity_poly.type
_entity_poly.pdbx_seq_one_letter_code
_entity_poly.pdbx_strand_id
1 'polypeptide(L)'
;MTCDDYQEQLPERALGQLEEKADEALARHLSDCPDCRAQWEMLQLGLSDLQHWQVEEAPRDLGDRTMAAIRQEAEKKLGFWARIDRALVRFGAHRPTALTGLATAAVAVVLLGQVLSPHLMRGRSSSDGSACQRNLKVVTQALEAYRKEHSGAYPDRLSQLQPDYLQRMPDCPDSGDDTYSTGYHVSPDHHSFTLQCVPSK
;
A
#
# COMPACT_ATOMS: atom_id res chain seq x y z
N MET A 1 -8.66 -13.04 -31.85
CA MET A 1 -8.25 -11.95 -30.96
C MET A 1 -9.51 -11.39 -30.34
N THR A 2 -9.53 -11.28 -29.02
CA THR A 2 -10.62 -10.69 -28.25
C THR A 2 -10.50 -9.17 -28.27
N CYS A 3 -11.51 -8.45 -27.77
CA CYS A 3 -11.39 -7.00 -27.57
C CYS A 3 -10.23 -6.66 -26.63
N ASP A 4 -10.02 -7.47 -25.58
CA ASP A 4 -8.94 -7.28 -24.61
C ASP A 4 -7.56 -7.29 -25.30
N ASP A 5 -7.32 -8.24 -26.20
CA ASP A 5 -6.06 -8.33 -26.97
C ASP A 5 -5.77 -7.06 -27.79
N TYR A 6 -6.83 -6.39 -28.28
CA TYR A 6 -6.70 -5.16 -29.06
C TYR A 6 -6.58 -3.92 -28.18
N GLN A 7 -7.20 -3.91 -27.00
CA GLN A 7 -7.07 -2.82 -26.02
C GLN A 7 -5.62 -2.68 -25.54
N GLU A 8 -4.93 -3.80 -25.33
CA GLU A 8 -3.51 -3.80 -24.96
C GLU A 8 -2.60 -3.18 -26.02
N GLN A 9 -3.01 -3.19 -27.29
CA GLN A 9 -2.24 -2.63 -28.42
C GLN A 9 -2.51 -1.15 -28.68
N LEU A 10 -3.54 -0.54 -28.07
CA LEU A 10 -3.86 0.87 -28.28
C LEU A 10 -2.71 1.81 -27.87
N PRO A 11 -2.02 1.64 -26.73
CA PRO A 11 -0.89 2.49 -26.37
C PRO A 11 0.28 2.36 -27.34
N GLU A 12 0.59 1.15 -27.79
CA GLU A 12 1.68 0.89 -28.75
C GLU A 12 1.38 1.54 -30.11
N ARG A 13 0.13 1.46 -30.57
CA ARG A 13 -0.34 2.19 -31.76
C ARG A 13 -0.15 3.69 -31.58
N ALA A 14 -0.54 4.22 -30.42
CA ALA A 14 -0.48 5.67 -30.15
C ALA A 14 0.95 6.21 -30.12
N LEU A 15 1.92 5.37 -29.70
CA LEU A 15 3.35 5.67 -29.71
C LEU A 15 4.02 5.36 -31.05
N GLY A 16 3.30 4.82 -32.04
CA GLY A 16 3.85 4.42 -33.33
C GLY A 16 4.82 3.24 -33.26
N GLN A 17 4.67 2.37 -32.24
CA GLN A 17 5.56 1.23 -31.97
C GLN A 17 4.98 -0.12 -32.43
N LEU A 18 3.76 -0.12 -32.96
CA LEU A 18 3.08 -1.34 -33.40
C LEU A 18 3.58 -1.80 -34.78
N GLU A 19 3.74 -3.11 -34.97
CA GLU A 19 4.12 -3.68 -36.27
C GLU A 19 3.03 -3.43 -37.32
N GLU A 20 3.41 -3.21 -38.59
CA GLU A 20 2.49 -2.86 -39.69
C GLU A 20 1.29 -3.82 -39.82
N LYS A 21 1.54 -5.13 -39.69
CA LYS A 21 0.46 -6.14 -39.75
C LYS A 21 -0.50 -6.08 -38.57
N ALA A 22 0.02 -5.79 -37.37
CA ALA A 22 -0.81 -5.64 -36.18
C ALA A 22 -1.59 -4.32 -36.22
N ASP A 23 -0.98 -3.26 -36.76
CA ASP A 23 -1.64 -1.97 -36.97
C ASP A 23 -2.84 -2.07 -37.92
N GLU A 24 -2.69 -2.78 -39.05
CA GLU A 24 -3.78 -3.02 -39.98
C GLU A 24 -4.91 -3.86 -39.37
N ALA A 25 -4.56 -4.86 -38.54
CA ALA A 25 -5.54 -5.69 -37.87
C ALA A 25 -6.33 -4.90 -36.81
N LEU A 26 -5.63 -4.08 -36.03
CA LEU A 26 -6.22 -3.19 -35.03
C LEU A 26 -7.08 -2.12 -35.70
N ALA A 27 -6.65 -1.53 -36.82
CA ALA A 27 -7.44 -0.55 -37.57
C ALA A 27 -8.77 -1.13 -38.06
N ARG A 28 -8.75 -2.36 -38.59
CA ARG A 28 -9.97 -3.10 -38.95
C ARG A 28 -10.85 -3.39 -37.73
N HIS A 29 -10.26 -3.74 -36.60
CA HIS A 29 -11.05 -3.95 -35.38
C HIS A 29 -11.73 -2.65 -34.90
N LEU A 30 -11.02 -1.52 -34.92
CA LEU A 30 -11.56 -0.21 -34.53
C LEU A 30 -12.71 0.25 -35.44
N SER A 31 -12.72 -0.13 -36.73
CA SER A 31 -13.86 0.16 -37.62
C SER A 31 -15.12 -0.63 -37.27
N ASP A 32 -14.98 -1.78 -36.60
CA ASP A 32 -16.07 -2.72 -36.36
C ASP A 32 -16.55 -2.69 -34.89
N CYS A 33 -15.69 -2.31 -33.95
CA CYS A 33 -15.96 -2.31 -32.51
C CYS A 33 -16.12 -0.88 -31.95
N PRO A 34 -17.32 -0.48 -31.47
CA PRO A 34 -17.54 0.86 -30.92
C PRO A 34 -16.82 1.10 -29.58
N ASP A 35 -16.69 0.08 -28.74
CA ASP A 35 -16.07 0.23 -27.41
C ASP A 35 -14.56 0.50 -27.52
N CYS A 36 -13.85 -0.28 -28.33
CA CYS A 36 -12.43 -0.06 -28.58
C CYS A 36 -12.17 1.28 -29.28
N ARG A 37 -13.09 1.74 -30.13
CA ARG A 37 -13.03 3.07 -30.75
C ARG A 37 -13.15 4.19 -29.73
N ALA A 38 -14.09 4.10 -28.80
CA ALA A 38 -14.26 5.09 -27.75
C ALA A 38 -13.00 5.20 -26.86
N GLN A 39 -12.36 4.06 -26.54
CA GLN A 39 -11.10 4.06 -25.80
C GLN A 39 -9.95 4.69 -26.60
N TRP A 40 -9.86 4.38 -27.89
CA TRP A 40 -8.87 4.99 -28.79
C TRP A 40 -9.04 6.51 -28.88
N GLU A 41 -10.28 7.01 -29.00
CA GLU A 41 -10.58 8.44 -29.02
C GLU A 41 -10.19 9.13 -27.71
N MET A 42 -10.45 8.50 -26.57
CA MET A 42 -10.04 9.01 -25.25
C MET A 42 -8.52 9.09 -25.12
N LEU A 43 -7.80 8.07 -25.61
CA LEU A 43 -6.34 8.07 -25.60
C LEU A 43 -5.76 9.16 -26.50
N GLN A 44 -6.31 9.34 -27.70
CA GLN A 44 -5.91 10.38 -28.64
C GLN A 44 -6.14 11.78 -28.06
N LEU A 45 -7.25 11.98 -27.33
CA LEU A 45 -7.52 13.23 -26.62
C LEU A 45 -6.47 13.52 -25.53
N GLY A 46 -6.11 12.52 -24.71
CA GLY A 46 -5.07 12.70 -23.69
C GLY A 46 -3.69 13.00 -24.30
N LEU A 47 -3.37 12.39 -25.44
CA LEU A 47 -2.11 12.66 -26.13
C LEU A 47 -2.08 14.05 -26.78
N SER A 48 -3.20 14.53 -27.31
CA SER A 48 -3.27 15.89 -27.87
C SER A 48 -3.10 16.95 -26.78
N ASP A 49 -3.62 16.72 -25.56
CA ASP A 49 -3.35 17.59 -24.42
C ASP A 49 -1.86 17.62 -24.05
N LEU A 50 -1.19 16.46 -24.07
CA LEU A 50 0.24 16.35 -23.82
C LEU A 50 1.11 17.04 -24.89
N GLN A 51 0.67 17.08 -26.15
CA GLN A 51 1.40 17.80 -27.21
C GLN A 51 1.50 19.30 -26.95
N HIS A 52 0.54 19.87 -26.21
CA HIS A 52 0.55 21.29 -25.83
C HIS A 52 1.26 21.54 -24.50
N TRP A 53 1.72 20.50 -23.81
CA TRP A 53 2.43 20.64 -22.55
C TRP A 53 3.78 21.32 -22.79
N GLN A 54 3.87 22.60 -22.41
CA GLN A 54 5.14 23.31 -22.37
C GLN A 54 5.87 22.93 -21.08
N VAL A 55 6.91 22.11 -21.21
CA VAL A 55 7.82 21.86 -20.09
C VAL A 55 8.64 23.14 -19.90
N GLU A 56 8.41 23.84 -18.77
CA GLU A 56 9.22 25.00 -18.42
C GLU A 56 10.69 24.58 -18.29
N GLU A 57 11.59 25.30 -18.97
CA GLU A 57 13.01 24.97 -18.94
C GLU A 57 13.54 25.07 -17.51
N ALA A 58 14.20 24.00 -17.06
CA ALA A 58 14.80 23.99 -15.75
C ALA A 58 15.81 25.15 -15.58
N PRO A 59 15.83 25.84 -14.42
CA PRO A 59 16.81 26.88 -14.15
C PRO A 59 18.24 26.38 -14.36
N ARG A 60 19.08 27.20 -15.00
CA ARG A 60 20.47 26.83 -15.35
C ARG A 60 21.33 26.47 -14.14
N ASP A 61 20.96 26.93 -12.95
CA ASP A 61 21.65 26.71 -11.67
C ASP A 61 21.11 25.50 -10.87
N LEU A 62 20.06 24.82 -11.36
CA LEU A 62 19.43 23.72 -10.63
C LEU A 62 20.41 22.57 -10.38
N GLY A 63 21.22 22.22 -11.40
CA GLY A 63 22.26 21.20 -11.28
C GLY A 63 23.30 21.56 -10.22
N ASP A 64 23.79 22.80 -10.26
CA ASP A 64 24.78 23.31 -9.29
C ASP A 64 24.25 23.30 -7.86
N ARG A 65 23.01 23.77 -7.65
CA ARG A 65 22.35 23.76 -6.35
C ARG A 65 22.13 22.35 -5.81
N THR A 66 21.71 21.43 -6.68
CA THR A 66 21.49 20.03 -6.31
C THR A 66 22.81 19.37 -5.91
N MET A 67 23.86 19.56 -6.70
CA MET A 67 25.18 19.00 -6.41
C MET A 67 25.82 19.64 -5.17
N ALA A 68 25.62 20.93 -4.94
CA ALA A 68 26.06 21.61 -3.72
C ALA A 68 25.36 21.02 -2.48
N ALA A 69 24.05 20.80 -2.54
CA ALA A 69 23.28 20.18 -1.46
C ALA A 69 23.76 18.75 -1.17
N ILE A 70 24.01 17.95 -2.22
CA ILE A 70 24.54 16.58 -2.07
C ILE A 70 25.92 16.59 -1.38
N ARG A 71 26.83 17.48 -1.80
CA ARG A 71 28.17 17.60 -1.19
C ARG A 71 28.10 17.98 0.29
N GLN A 72 27.25 18.95 0.63
CA GLN A 72 27.07 19.37 2.01
C GLN A 72 26.60 18.22 2.91
N GLU A 73 25.72 17.36 2.41
CA GLU A 73 25.22 16.22 3.17
C GLU A 73 26.26 15.07 3.27
N ALA A 74 27.09 14.89 2.24
CA ALA A 74 28.18 13.93 2.25
C ALA A 74 29.25 14.31 3.30
N GLU A 75 29.61 15.58 3.42
CA GLU A 75 30.59 16.07 4.40
C GLU A 75 30.12 15.88 5.85
N LYS A 76 28.82 16.08 6.14
CA LYS A 76 28.26 15.81 7.47
C LYS A 76 28.41 14.35 7.88
N LYS A 77 28.15 13.42 6.94
CA LYS A 77 28.26 11.97 7.20
C LYS A 77 29.71 11.56 7.43
N LEU A 78 30.65 12.10 6.66
CA LEU A 78 32.08 11.84 6.83
C LEU A 78 32.58 12.25 8.23
N GLY A 79 32.12 13.39 8.76
CA GLY A 79 32.52 13.85 10.09
C GLY A 79 32.08 12.93 11.25
N PHE A 80 30.89 12.34 11.16
CA PHE A 80 30.39 11.39 12.16
C PHE A 80 31.17 10.07 12.14
N TRP A 81 31.34 9.47 10.96
CA TRP A 81 32.07 8.21 10.81
C TRP A 81 33.57 8.36 11.11
N ALA A 82 34.19 9.48 10.76
CA ALA A 82 35.59 9.76 11.11
C ALA A 82 35.83 9.88 12.63
N ARG A 83 34.83 10.32 13.40
CA ARG A 83 34.89 10.34 14.88
C ARG A 83 34.76 8.93 15.47
N ILE A 84 33.90 8.10 14.90
CA ILE A 84 33.74 6.69 15.29
C ILE A 84 35.01 5.90 14.99
N ASP A 85 35.58 6.06 13.79
CA ASP A 85 36.78 5.33 13.36
C ASP A 85 37.98 5.66 14.27
N ARG A 86 38.17 6.94 14.59
CA ARG A 86 39.23 7.38 15.53
C ARG A 86 39.03 6.83 16.94
N ALA A 87 37.78 6.67 17.39
CA ALA A 87 37.48 6.03 18.67
C ALA A 87 37.78 4.52 18.62
N LEU A 88 37.35 3.83 17.56
CA LEU A 88 37.56 2.39 17.37
C LEU A 88 39.05 2.02 17.29
N VAL A 89 39.87 2.79 16.58
CA VAL A 89 41.33 2.58 16.54
C VAL A 89 41.97 2.73 17.93
N ARG A 90 41.50 3.69 18.73
CA ARG A 90 41.98 3.88 20.11
C ARG A 90 41.55 2.74 21.03
N PHE A 91 40.35 2.18 20.83
CA PHE A 91 39.89 0.99 21.55
C PHE A 91 40.61 -0.30 21.10
N GLY A 92 40.95 -0.43 19.82
CA GLY A 92 41.69 -1.58 19.26
C GLY A 92 43.15 -1.68 19.72
N ALA A 93 43.72 -0.59 20.26
CA ALA A 93 45.08 -0.58 20.82
C ALA A 93 45.15 -1.10 22.27
N HIS A 94 44.01 -1.33 22.95
CA HIS A 94 44.01 -1.93 24.27
C HIS A 94 44.18 -3.45 24.16
N ARG A 95 45.28 -3.98 24.71
CA ARG A 95 45.45 -5.42 24.90
C ARG A 95 44.37 -5.91 25.88
N PRO A 96 43.41 -6.75 25.44
CA PRO A 96 42.33 -7.16 26.32
C PRO A 96 42.90 -8.02 27.45
N THR A 97 42.65 -7.60 28.68
CA THR A 97 42.89 -8.41 29.88
C THR A 97 41.67 -9.29 30.12
N ALA A 98 41.83 -10.42 30.83
CA ALA A 98 40.72 -11.35 31.09
C ALA A 98 39.50 -10.67 31.75
N LEU A 99 39.73 -9.66 32.59
CA LEU A 99 38.69 -8.84 33.23
C LEU A 99 37.89 -8.01 32.22
N THR A 100 38.58 -7.37 31.26
CA THR A 100 37.89 -6.61 30.21
C THR A 100 37.05 -7.51 29.29
N GLY A 101 37.50 -8.75 29.03
CA GLY A 101 36.75 -9.72 28.24
C GLY A 101 35.47 -10.21 28.92
N LEU A 102 35.51 -10.43 30.25
CA LEU A 102 34.32 -10.78 31.03
C LEU A 102 33.30 -9.63 31.06
N ALA A 103 33.78 -8.40 31.23
CA ALA A 103 32.91 -7.22 31.26
C ALA A 103 32.20 -6.99 29.91
N THR A 104 32.90 -7.12 28.78
CA THR A 104 32.25 -7.01 27.45
C THR A 104 31.26 -8.14 27.20
N ALA A 105 31.55 -9.37 27.60
CA ALA A 105 30.61 -10.48 27.48
C ALA A 105 29.33 -10.24 28.30
N ALA A 106 29.46 -9.74 29.53
CA ALA A 106 28.31 -9.40 30.37
C ALA A 106 27.45 -8.29 29.75
N VAL A 107 28.07 -7.22 29.24
CA VAL A 107 27.34 -6.13 28.57
C VAL A 107 26.66 -6.62 27.29
N ALA A 108 27.32 -7.46 26.49
CA ALA A 108 26.73 -8.04 25.29
C ALA A 108 25.51 -8.91 25.60
N VAL A 109 25.55 -9.73 26.66
CA VAL A 109 24.40 -10.53 27.12
C VAL A 109 23.24 -9.66 27.57
N VAL A 110 23.50 -8.56 28.30
CA VAL A 110 22.45 -7.61 28.72
C VAL A 110 21.79 -6.93 27.51
N LEU A 111 22.60 -6.46 26.54
CA LEU A 111 22.10 -5.82 25.33
C LEU A 111 21.32 -6.81 24.44
N LEU A 112 21.82 -8.03 24.26
CA LEU A 112 21.07 -9.09 23.56
C LEU A 112 19.75 -9.37 24.27
N GLY A 113 19.76 -9.47 25.59
CA GLY A 113 18.55 -9.65 26.40
C GLY A 113 17.52 -8.55 26.14
N GLN A 114 17.93 -7.28 26.02
CA GLN A 114 17.02 -6.18 25.72
C GLN A 114 16.46 -6.20 24.29
N VAL A 115 17.21 -6.74 23.33
CA VAL A 115 16.74 -6.88 21.93
C VAL A 115 15.84 -8.10 21.76
N LEU A 116 16.15 -9.22 22.42
CA LEU A 116 15.34 -10.45 22.37
C LEU A 116 14.09 -10.40 23.27
N SER A 117 14.11 -9.64 24.37
CA SER A 117 12.99 -9.47 25.30
C SER A 117 11.68 -9.00 24.62
N PRO A 118 11.66 -7.95 23.79
CA PRO A 118 10.43 -7.51 23.11
C PRO A 118 9.98 -8.48 21.99
N HIS A 119 10.81 -9.45 21.62
CA HIS A 119 10.47 -10.47 20.65
C HIS A 119 9.88 -11.74 21.30
N LEU A 120 10.33 -12.07 22.52
CA LEU A 120 9.83 -13.20 23.30
C LEU A 120 8.58 -12.84 24.13
N MET A 121 8.41 -11.58 24.54
CA MET A 121 7.23 -11.12 25.28
C MET A 121 6.07 -10.62 24.39
N ARG A 122 6.18 -10.74 23.06
CA ARG A 122 5.02 -10.63 22.14
C ARG A 122 4.22 -11.95 22.10
N GLY A 123 3.91 -12.49 23.27
CA GLY A 123 2.95 -13.57 23.42
C GLY A 123 1.52 -13.02 23.36
N ARG A 124 0.82 -13.28 22.24
CA ARG A 124 -0.65 -13.29 22.09
C ARG A 124 -1.45 -12.07 22.59
N SER A 125 -1.25 -10.89 21.99
CA SER A 125 -2.25 -9.80 22.10
C SER A 125 -2.36 -8.88 20.88
N SER A 126 -1.58 -9.10 19.81
CA SER A 126 -1.57 -8.23 18.63
C SER A 126 -1.90 -8.91 17.29
N SER A 127 -2.09 -10.23 17.25
CA SER A 127 -2.55 -10.91 16.03
C SER A 127 -4.04 -10.70 15.77
N ASP A 128 -4.84 -10.67 16.84
CA ASP A 128 -6.29 -10.83 16.76
C ASP A 128 -6.98 -9.50 16.42
N GLY A 129 -6.48 -8.38 16.95
CA GLY A 129 -6.92 -7.04 16.54
C GLY A 129 -6.72 -6.77 15.04
N SER A 130 -5.66 -7.31 14.43
CA SER A 130 -5.43 -7.16 12.99
C SER A 130 -6.45 -7.95 12.16
N ALA A 131 -6.86 -9.14 12.63
CA ALA A 131 -7.86 -9.98 11.97
C ALA A 131 -9.26 -9.39 12.14
N CYS A 132 -9.61 -8.91 13.33
CA CYS A 132 -10.84 -8.19 13.59
C CYS A 132 -10.94 -6.93 12.71
N GLN A 133 -9.86 -6.15 12.59
CA GLN A 133 -9.84 -4.97 11.72
C GLN A 133 -10.05 -5.32 10.25
N ARG A 134 -9.48 -6.43 9.77
CA ARG A 134 -9.72 -6.91 8.39
C ARG A 134 -11.18 -7.31 8.18
N ASN A 135 -11.78 -8.04 9.13
CA ASN A 135 -13.19 -8.42 9.05
C ASN A 135 -14.11 -7.20 9.01
N LEU A 136 -13.87 -6.19 9.86
CA LEU A 136 -14.63 -4.92 9.84
C LEU A 136 -14.55 -4.22 8.49
N LYS A 137 -13.37 -4.20 7.85
CA LYS A 137 -13.19 -3.61 6.52
C LYS A 137 -13.99 -4.36 5.45
N VAL A 138 -13.96 -5.69 5.47
CA VAL A 138 -14.70 -6.52 4.50
C VAL A 138 -16.21 -6.28 4.64
N VAL A 139 -16.75 -6.28 5.86
CA VAL A 139 -18.18 -6.02 6.10
C VAL A 139 -18.55 -4.58 5.70
N THR A 140 -17.69 -3.61 6.00
CA THR A 140 -17.89 -2.21 5.58
C THR A 140 -17.94 -2.08 4.06
N GLN A 141 -17.05 -2.74 3.34
CA GLN A 141 -17.05 -2.73 1.88
C GLN A 141 -18.33 -3.35 1.30
N ALA A 142 -18.83 -4.43 1.91
CA ALA A 142 -20.12 -5.03 1.52
C ALA A 142 -21.30 -4.07 1.76
N LEU A 143 -21.31 -3.34 2.89
CA LEU A 143 -22.31 -2.30 3.18
C LEU A 143 -22.27 -1.17 2.16
N GLU A 144 -21.08 -0.72 1.75
CA GLU A 144 -20.91 0.32 0.73
C GLU A 144 -21.42 -0.14 -0.64
N ALA A 145 -21.13 -1.39 -1.02
CA ALA A 145 -21.64 -1.98 -2.26
C ALA A 145 -23.18 -2.06 -2.23
N TYR A 146 -23.77 -2.55 -1.14
CA TYR A 146 -25.22 -2.58 -0.94
C TYR A 146 -25.84 -1.19 -1.09
N ARG A 147 -25.28 -0.19 -0.41
CA ARG A 147 -25.75 1.20 -0.44
C ARG A 147 -25.81 1.76 -1.86
N LYS A 148 -24.79 1.49 -2.67
CA LYS A 148 -24.69 1.96 -4.05
C LYS A 148 -25.86 1.48 -4.92
N GLU A 149 -26.36 0.28 -4.64
CA GLU A 149 -27.44 -0.35 -5.39
C GLU A 149 -28.83 -0.11 -4.78
N HIS A 150 -28.89 0.27 -3.50
CA HIS A 150 -30.14 0.48 -2.76
C HIS A 150 -30.40 1.95 -2.44
N SER A 151 -30.32 2.80 -3.47
CA SER A 151 -30.70 4.23 -3.39
C SER A 151 -30.01 5.02 -2.27
N GLY A 152 -28.79 4.64 -1.87
CA GLY A 152 -28.05 5.33 -0.82
C GLY A 152 -28.41 4.91 0.62
N ALA A 153 -29.23 3.87 0.80
CA ALA A 153 -29.63 3.35 2.11
C ALA A 153 -28.84 2.09 2.51
N TYR A 154 -28.46 2.01 3.80
CA TYR A 154 -27.87 0.83 4.42
C TYR A 154 -28.96 -0.14 4.92
N PRO A 155 -28.64 -1.45 4.99
CA PRO A 155 -29.60 -2.47 5.40
C PRO A 155 -29.96 -2.38 6.90
N ASP A 156 -31.16 -2.84 7.25
CA ASP A 156 -31.60 -2.98 8.65
C ASP A 156 -30.77 -4.01 9.42
N ARG A 157 -30.31 -5.05 8.71
CA ARG A 157 -29.61 -6.20 9.29
C ARG A 157 -28.51 -6.65 8.34
N LEU A 158 -27.34 -6.99 8.90
CA LEU A 158 -26.21 -7.48 8.11
C LEU A 158 -26.50 -8.78 7.35
N SER A 159 -27.51 -9.55 7.77
CA SER A 159 -27.96 -10.74 7.04
C SER A 159 -28.45 -10.43 5.61
N GLN A 160 -28.88 -9.20 5.34
CA GLN A 160 -29.31 -8.76 4.00
C GLN A 160 -28.14 -8.59 3.02
N LEU A 161 -26.90 -8.60 3.51
CA LEU A 161 -25.70 -8.57 2.66
C LEU A 161 -25.41 -9.95 2.05
N GLN A 162 -25.99 -11.03 2.59
CA GLN A 162 -25.74 -12.39 2.15
C GLN A 162 -26.88 -12.88 1.25
N PRO A 163 -26.57 -13.65 0.18
CA PRO A 163 -25.23 -14.03 -0.27
C PRO A 163 -24.57 -13.01 -1.24
N ASP A 164 -25.32 -11.99 -1.67
CA ASP A 164 -24.99 -11.21 -2.87
C ASP A 164 -23.77 -10.28 -2.72
N TYR A 165 -23.55 -9.71 -1.52
CA TYR A 165 -22.42 -8.81 -1.23
C TYR A 165 -21.38 -9.44 -0.29
N LEU A 166 -21.76 -10.49 0.44
CA LEU A 166 -20.91 -11.24 1.34
C LEU A 166 -21.34 -12.71 1.35
N GLN A 167 -20.40 -13.65 1.14
CA GLN A 167 -20.76 -15.08 1.10
C GLN A 167 -21.19 -15.64 2.45
N ARG A 168 -20.48 -15.25 3.52
CA ARG A 168 -20.81 -15.59 4.91
C ARG A 168 -20.28 -14.52 5.84
N MET A 169 -20.92 -14.35 7.00
CA MET A 169 -20.39 -13.47 8.03
C MET A 169 -19.05 -14.01 8.57
N PRO A 170 -18.01 -13.18 8.72
CA PRO A 170 -16.77 -13.62 9.30
C PRO A 170 -16.92 -13.81 10.82
N ASP A 171 -16.30 -14.88 11.31
CA ASP A 171 -16.21 -15.16 12.74
C ASP A 171 -15.20 -14.21 13.39
N CYS A 172 -15.51 -13.71 14.59
CA CYS A 172 -14.58 -12.89 15.34
C CYS A 172 -13.41 -13.74 15.84
N PRO A 173 -12.15 -13.32 15.64
CA PRO A 173 -10.99 -14.08 16.10
C PRO A 173 -10.91 -14.19 17.63
N ASP A 174 -11.50 -13.24 18.36
CA ASP A 174 -11.46 -13.21 19.83
C ASP A 174 -12.53 -14.11 20.46
N SER A 175 -13.74 -14.14 19.91
CA SER A 175 -14.86 -14.92 20.47
C SER A 175 -15.17 -16.21 19.72
N GLY A 176 -14.71 -16.36 18.48
CA GLY A 176 -14.98 -17.51 17.62
C GLY A 176 -16.36 -17.49 16.93
N ASP A 177 -17.18 -16.46 17.15
CA ASP A 177 -18.55 -16.34 16.64
C ASP A 177 -18.78 -14.99 15.92
N ASP A 178 -19.92 -14.85 15.22
CA ASP A 178 -20.35 -13.58 14.63
C ASP A 178 -20.78 -12.55 15.68
N THR A 179 -19.83 -11.71 16.08
CA THR A 179 -20.08 -10.56 16.95
C THR A 179 -20.39 -9.28 16.18
N TYR A 180 -20.19 -9.26 14.87
CA TYR A 180 -20.36 -8.07 14.03
C TYR A 180 -21.83 -7.75 13.81
N SER A 181 -22.67 -8.77 13.65
CA SER A 181 -24.13 -8.58 13.56
C SER A 181 -24.72 -7.97 14.83
N THR A 182 -24.20 -8.31 16.00
CA THR A 182 -24.65 -7.74 17.27
C THR A 182 -24.16 -6.30 17.46
N GLY A 183 -22.96 -6.00 16.97
CA GLY A 183 -22.38 -4.66 17.02
C GLY A 183 -22.78 -3.73 15.87
N TYR A 184 -23.73 -4.13 15.03
CA TYR A 184 -24.22 -3.31 13.92
C TYR A 184 -25.46 -2.51 14.31
N HIS A 185 -25.39 -1.20 14.10
CA HIS A 185 -26.50 -0.30 14.28
C HIS A 185 -26.60 0.66 13.09
N VAL A 186 -27.77 0.77 12.50
CA VAL A 186 -28.07 1.71 11.42
C VAL A 186 -28.89 2.87 11.96
N SER A 187 -28.68 4.08 11.43
CA SER A 187 -29.49 5.24 11.79
C SER A 187 -30.93 5.10 11.25
N PRO A 188 -31.94 5.76 11.86
CA PRO A 188 -33.33 5.64 11.42
C PRO A 188 -33.60 6.10 9.99
N ASP A 189 -32.73 6.95 9.44
CA ASP A 189 -32.76 7.43 8.06
C ASP A 189 -31.91 6.57 7.10
N HIS A 190 -31.30 5.49 7.58
CA HIS A 190 -30.49 4.54 6.81
C HIS A 190 -29.28 5.13 6.07
N HIS A 191 -28.85 6.35 6.39
CA HIS A 191 -27.72 7.00 5.71
C HIS A 191 -26.40 6.90 6.47
N SER A 192 -26.42 6.41 7.71
CA SER A 192 -25.21 6.17 8.49
C SER A 192 -25.33 4.86 9.27
N PHE A 193 -24.19 4.25 9.57
CA PHE A 193 -24.12 3.04 10.38
C PHE A 193 -22.94 3.11 11.34
N THR A 194 -23.05 2.34 12.42
CA THR A 194 -21.95 2.01 13.32
C THR A 194 -21.75 0.51 13.28
N LEU A 195 -20.49 0.09 13.09
CA LEU A 195 -20.10 -1.31 13.11
C LEU A 195 -18.93 -1.48 14.08
N GLN A 196 -19.09 -2.37 15.05
CA GLN A 196 -18.06 -2.68 16.03
C GLN A 196 -18.00 -4.18 16.29
N CYS A 197 -16.82 -4.66 16.67
CA CYS A 197 -16.69 -5.96 17.27
C CYS A 197 -17.01 -5.83 18.76
N VAL A 198 -18.00 -6.60 19.24
CA VAL A 198 -18.33 -6.68 20.66
C VAL A 198 -17.75 -7.97 21.24
N PRO A 199 -17.12 -7.94 22.42
CA PRO A 199 -16.70 -9.17 23.08
C PRO A 199 -17.94 -9.99 23.46
N SER A 200 -17.99 -11.26 23.05
CA SER A 200 -19.00 -12.21 23.52
C SER A 200 -18.85 -12.39 25.03
N LYS A 201 -19.96 -12.28 25.76
CA LYS A 201 -20.00 -12.49 27.22
C LYS A 201 -19.81 -13.95 27.60
#